data_AF-C0PNI4-F1
#
_entry.id   AF-C0PNI4-F1
#
_cell.length_a   1.000
_cell.length_b   1.000
_cell.length_c   1.000
_cell.angle_alpha   90.00
_cell.angle_beta   90.00
_cell.angle_gamma   90.00
#
_symmetry.space_group_name_H-M   'P 1'
#
loop_
_entity.id
_entity.type
_entity.pdbx_description
1 polymer ?
#
loop_
_entity_poly.entity_id
_entity_poly.type
_entity_poly.pdbx_seq_one_letter_code
_entity_poly.pdbx_strand_id
1 'polypeptide(L)'
;MSSAPDIIGNTLHAHHDHGSSGHHHGIDLEHPVLALSMTTLAISIKEGLYWITKRAGEKEGSGLMKANAWHHRADAISSVVALVGVGGSILGLPLLDPLAGLVVSGMILKAGIKTGYESVLELVDAAVDPSLLEPIKETILRVHGVKGCHRLRGRKAGTSLYLDVHIEVYPFLSVSAAHDIGETVRHQIQKEHNQVAEVFIHIDPSYLVGPTMDLKRILKDSDGTNSEAIPRQQSAEAIVSNIISSHFSEKMALEHLMLHYVQGRVLLQVQVSMSPEILIRDAMEVAKQAEEEILRADASISQISLQLRLGQQIKQLQLASQERR
;
A
#
# COMPACT_ATOMS: atom_id res chain seq x y z
N MET A 1 -38.68 54.82 39.07
CA MET A 1 -37.23 55.05 39.22
C MET A 1 -36.80 54.48 40.57
N SER A 2 -35.64 53.84 40.57
CA SER A 2 -34.86 53.37 41.71
C SER A 2 -35.20 52.01 42.31
N SER A 3 -34.15 51.19 42.39
CA SER A 3 -34.09 49.78 42.71
C SER A 3 -33.44 49.59 44.09
N ALA A 4 -34.05 48.69 44.89
CA ALA A 4 -33.53 47.97 46.08
C ALA A 4 -33.16 48.80 47.35
N PRO A 5 -33.04 48.21 48.58
CA PRO A 5 -33.01 46.77 48.97
C PRO A 5 -33.80 46.33 50.25
N ASP A 6 -33.76 45.01 50.50
CA ASP A 6 -33.87 44.17 51.73
C ASP A 6 -35.06 44.25 52.72
N ILE A 7 -35.55 43.06 53.17
CA ILE A 7 -35.54 42.53 54.57
C ILE A 7 -36.33 41.19 54.69
N ILE A 8 -35.60 40.13 55.04
CA ILE A 8 -35.81 39.00 56.02
C ILE A 8 -37.24 38.46 56.32
N GLY A 9 -37.39 37.13 56.24
CA GLY A 9 -38.44 36.35 56.93
C GLY A 9 -38.26 34.83 56.86
N ASN A 10 -38.21 34.16 58.01
CA ASN A 10 -37.65 32.84 58.29
C ASN A 10 -38.60 31.63 58.02
N THR A 11 -37.96 30.45 57.82
CA THR A 11 -38.32 29.07 58.25
C THR A 11 -39.58 28.35 57.74
N LEU A 12 -39.35 27.17 57.13
CA LEU A 12 -39.92 25.90 57.64
C LEU A 12 -39.19 24.68 57.04
N HIS A 13 -38.70 23.82 57.93
CA HIS A 13 -38.13 22.50 57.65
C HIS A 13 -39.20 21.56 57.07
N ALA A 14 -38.90 20.90 55.94
CA ALA A 14 -39.62 19.73 55.48
C ALA A 14 -38.67 18.52 55.49
N HIS A 15 -38.99 17.58 56.37
CA HIS A 15 -38.43 16.24 56.46
C HIS A 15 -38.75 15.48 55.16
N HIS A 16 -37.74 15.01 54.43
CA HIS A 16 -37.94 14.07 53.32
C HIS A 16 -37.67 12.65 53.83
N ASP A 17 -38.76 11.89 53.99
CA ASP A 17 -38.75 10.46 54.26
C ASP A 17 -38.32 9.69 53.01
N HIS A 18 -37.34 8.80 53.16
CA HIS A 18 -36.91 7.87 52.12
C HIS A 18 -37.79 6.62 52.14
N GLY A 19 -38.95 6.68 51.48
CA GLY A 19 -39.74 5.50 51.15
C GLY A 19 -39.08 4.72 50.01
N SER A 20 -38.55 3.54 50.32
CA SER A 20 -38.04 2.58 49.33
C SER A 20 -39.19 2.07 48.45
N SER A 21 -39.43 2.75 47.34
CA SER A 21 -40.31 2.25 46.28
C SER A 21 -39.58 1.12 45.56
N GLY A 22 -39.95 -0.13 45.87
CA GLY A 22 -39.51 -1.29 45.14
C GLY A 22 -39.96 -1.16 43.68
N HIS A 23 -38.99 -1.01 42.77
CA HIS A 23 -39.23 -1.08 41.33
C HIS A 23 -39.62 -2.52 40.95
N HIS A 24 -40.89 -2.86 41.11
CA HIS A 24 -41.48 -4.00 40.41
C HIS A 24 -41.55 -3.64 38.93
N HIS A 25 -40.65 -4.21 38.12
CA HIS A 25 -40.89 -4.39 36.69
C HIS A 25 -42.00 -5.43 36.49
N GLY A 26 -43.22 -5.08 36.88
CA GLY A 26 -44.40 -5.71 36.31
C GLY A 26 -44.46 -5.24 34.87
N ILE A 27 -44.09 -6.12 33.93
CA ILE A 27 -44.47 -5.93 32.54
C ILE A 27 -45.99 -5.94 32.57
N ASP A 28 -46.63 -4.77 32.40
CA ASP A 28 -48.07 -4.68 32.20
C ASP A 28 -48.38 -5.39 30.88
N LEU A 29 -48.61 -6.69 31.00
CA LEU A 29 -49.13 -7.59 29.98
C LEU A 29 -50.63 -7.33 29.81
N GLU A 30 -51.06 -6.07 29.70
CA GLU A 30 -52.47 -5.80 29.40
C GLU A 30 -52.85 -6.45 28.04
N HIS A 31 -51.86 -6.63 27.14
CA HIS A 31 -52.04 -7.35 25.87
C HIS A 31 -50.81 -8.19 25.44
N PRO A 32 -50.57 -9.40 26.01
CA PRO A 32 -49.51 -10.32 25.58
C PRO A 32 -49.61 -10.70 24.09
N VAL A 33 -50.83 -10.70 23.56
CA VAL A 33 -51.13 -10.96 22.15
C VAL A 33 -50.57 -9.86 21.24
N LEU A 34 -50.53 -8.59 21.69
CA LEU A 34 -49.93 -7.49 20.93
C LEU A 34 -48.41 -7.61 20.89
N ALA A 35 -47.77 -7.96 22.02
CA ALA A 35 -46.32 -8.13 22.08
C ALA A 35 -45.83 -9.29 21.19
N LEU A 36 -46.51 -10.43 21.24
CA LEU A 36 -46.19 -11.60 20.40
C LEU A 36 -46.43 -11.32 18.91
N SER A 37 -47.55 -10.69 18.56
CA SER A 37 -47.87 -10.39 17.15
C SER A 37 -46.89 -9.39 16.54
N MET A 38 -46.52 -8.33 17.26
CA MET A 38 -45.51 -7.37 16.80
C MET A 38 -44.11 -7.98 16.68
N THR A 39 -43.70 -8.81 17.63
CA THR A 39 -42.38 -9.48 17.57
C THR A 39 -42.31 -10.46 16.39
N THR A 40 -43.38 -11.21 16.15
CA THR A 40 -43.48 -12.14 15.00
C THR A 40 -43.45 -11.39 13.67
N LEU A 41 -44.16 -10.25 13.59
CA LEU A 41 -44.14 -9.39 12.41
C LEU A 41 -42.73 -8.84 12.16
N ALA A 42 -42.06 -8.37 13.20
CA ALA A 42 -40.70 -7.85 13.10
C ALA A 42 -39.69 -8.91 12.61
N ILE A 43 -39.78 -10.14 13.13
CA ILE A 43 -38.94 -11.27 12.66
C ILE A 43 -39.22 -11.56 11.18
N SER A 44 -40.50 -11.61 10.79
CA SER A 44 -40.90 -11.88 9.40
C SER A 44 -40.35 -10.82 8.44
N ILE A 45 -40.38 -9.54 8.85
CA ILE A 45 -39.82 -8.43 8.05
C ILE A 45 -38.29 -8.57 7.95
N LYS A 46 -37.58 -8.83 9.06
CA LYS A 46 -36.12 -8.99 9.07
C LYS A 46 -35.65 -10.16 8.21
N GLU A 47 -36.34 -11.30 8.29
CA GLU A 47 -36.07 -12.47 7.45
C GLU A 47 -36.37 -12.18 5.97
N GLY A 48 -37.47 -11.49 5.68
CA GLY A 48 -37.76 -11.01 4.32
C GLY A 48 -36.64 -10.12 3.76
N LEU A 49 -36.13 -9.20 4.58
CA LEU A 49 -35.01 -8.32 4.21
C LEU A 49 -33.73 -9.11 3.98
N TYR A 50 -33.45 -10.14 4.78
CA TYR A 50 -32.33 -11.07 4.54
C TYR A 50 -32.40 -11.70 3.15
N TRP A 51 -33.55 -12.26 2.76
CA TRP A 51 -33.70 -12.90 1.45
C TRP A 51 -33.56 -11.92 0.28
N ILE A 52 -34.12 -10.71 0.42
CA ILE A 52 -34.01 -9.67 -0.60
C ILE A 52 -32.55 -9.24 -0.77
N THR A 53 -31.88 -8.90 0.32
CA THR A 53 -30.49 -8.41 0.29
C THR A 53 -29.51 -9.50 -0.14
N LYS A 54 -29.73 -10.76 0.27
CA LYS A 54 -28.93 -11.90 -0.18
C LYS A 54 -29.07 -12.10 -1.69
N ARG A 55 -30.30 -12.09 -2.20
CA ARG A 55 -30.57 -12.31 -3.62
C ARG A 55 -30.03 -11.17 -4.49
N ALA A 56 -30.07 -9.93 -4.00
CA ALA A 56 -29.40 -8.79 -4.64
C ALA A 56 -27.87 -8.99 -4.64
N GLY A 57 -27.29 -9.38 -3.50
CA GLY A 57 -25.84 -9.60 -3.39
C GLY A 57 -25.31 -10.79 -4.20
N GLU A 58 -26.10 -11.84 -4.39
CA GLU A 58 -25.77 -12.96 -5.27
C GLU A 58 -25.86 -12.58 -6.75
N LYS A 59 -26.90 -11.82 -7.15
CA LYS A 59 -27.06 -11.36 -8.54
C LYS A 59 -25.98 -10.37 -8.98
N GLU A 60 -25.59 -9.45 -8.10
CA GLU A 60 -24.60 -8.41 -8.40
C GLU A 60 -23.16 -8.85 -8.09
N GLY A 61 -22.97 -10.05 -7.53
CA GLY A 61 -21.65 -10.50 -7.09
C GLY A 61 -21.05 -9.64 -5.95
N SER A 62 -21.84 -8.77 -5.32
CA SER A 62 -21.37 -7.80 -4.34
C SER A 62 -21.14 -8.45 -2.97
N GLY A 63 -19.87 -8.51 -2.55
CA GLY A 63 -19.48 -8.96 -1.21
C GLY A 63 -20.06 -8.07 -0.10
N LEU A 64 -20.19 -6.76 -0.36
CA LEU A 64 -20.79 -5.80 0.58
C LEU A 64 -22.26 -6.12 0.85
N MET A 65 -23.03 -6.38 -0.20
CA MET A 65 -24.45 -6.72 -0.08
C MET A 65 -24.65 -8.08 0.62
N LYS A 66 -23.77 -9.05 0.36
CA LYS A 66 -23.76 -10.34 1.08
C LYS A 66 -23.46 -10.17 2.57
N ALA A 67 -22.50 -9.31 2.92
CA ALA A 67 -22.20 -8.99 4.31
C ALA A 67 -23.39 -8.33 5.01
N ASN A 68 -24.06 -7.39 4.35
CA ASN A 68 -25.26 -6.74 4.89
C ASN A 68 -26.43 -7.74 5.09
N ALA A 69 -26.61 -8.70 4.17
CA ALA A 69 -27.58 -9.77 4.36
C ALA A 69 -27.28 -10.59 5.63
N TRP A 70 -26.01 -10.94 5.87
CA TRP A 70 -25.63 -11.66 7.08
C TRP A 70 -25.92 -10.89 8.36
N HIS A 71 -25.78 -9.56 8.32
CA HIS A 71 -26.15 -8.69 9.44
C HIS A 71 -27.65 -8.77 9.77
N HIS A 72 -28.52 -8.68 8.76
CA HIS A 72 -29.97 -8.87 8.96
C HIS A 72 -30.32 -10.24 9.53
N ARG A 73 -29.58 -11.29 9.16
CA ARG A 73 -29.77 -12.63 9.71
C ARG A 73 -29.37 -12.72 11.18
N ALA A 74 -28.27 -12.09 11.58
CA ALA A 74 -27.85 -12.02 12.98
C ALA A 74 -28.91 -11.31 13.85
N ASP A 75 -29.50 -10.23 13.33
CA ASP A 75 -30.58 -9.50 13.98
C ASP A 75 -31.90 -10.28 14.04
N ALA A 76 -32.19 -11.11 13.03
CA ALA A 76 -33.33 -12.00 13.06
C ALA A 76 -33.16 -13.06 14.15
N ILE A 77 -31.96 -13.64 14.28
CA ILE A 77 -31.64 -14.64 15.31
C ILE A 77 -31.79 -14.04 16.72
N SER A 78 -31.27 -12.83 16.97
CA SER A 78 -31.45 -12.17 18.28
C SER A 78 -32.92 -11.88 18.58
N SER A 79 -33.71 -11.54 17.56
CA SER A 79 -35.16 -11.30 17.70
C SER A 79 -35.93 -12.60 18.00
N VAL A 80 -35.50 -13.74 17.42
CA VAL A 80 -36.08 -15.05 17.74
C VAL A 80 -35.78 -15.45 19.19
N VAL A 81 -34.55 -15.21 19.68
CA VAL A 81 -34.19 -15.47 21.08
C VAL A 81 -35.08 -14.64 22.02
N ALA A 82 -35.31 -13.36 21.71
CA ALA A 82 -36.23 -12.52 22.47
C ALA A 82 -37.68 -13.03 22.42
N LEU A 83 -38.17 -13.46 21.24
CA LEU A 83 -39.51 -14.04 21.09
C LEU A 83 -39.71 -15.28 21.96
N VAL A 84 -38.71 -16.17 22.02
CA VAL A 84 -38.75 -17.37 22.86
C VAL A 84 -38.77 -16.98 24.35
N GLY A 85 -38.03 -15.95 24.75
CA GLY A 85 -38.04 -15.43 26.11
C GLY A 85 -39.42 -14.92 26.55
N VAL A 86 -40.00 -14.01 25.75
CA VAL A 86 -41.33 -13.42 26.00
C VAL A 86 -42.42 -14.49 25.95
N GLY A 87 -42.40 -15.36 24.94
CA GLY A 87 -43.37 -16.46 24.80
C GLY A 87 -43.28 -17.46 25.95
N GLY A 88 -42.07 -17.79 26.41
CA GLY A 88 -41.84 -18.66 27.56
C GLY A 88 -42.33 -18.06 28.88
N SER A 89 -42.16 -16.75 29.05
CA SER A 89 -42.69 -16.02 30.21
C SER A 89 -44.21 -16.06 30.26
N ILE A 90 -44.88 -15.86 29.10
CA ILE A 90 -46.34 -15.94 28.98
C ILE A 90 -46.88 -17.36 29.27
N LEU A 91 -46.11 -18.41 28.95
CA LEU A 91 -46.47 -19.82 29.22
C LEU A 91 -46.24 -20.24 30.69
N GLY A 92 -45.85 -19.32 31.58
CA GLY A 92 -45.73 -19.54 33.02
C GLY A 92 -44.31 -19.74 33.53
N LEU A 93 -43.28 -19.49 32.70
CA LEU A 93 -41.87 -19.53 33.12
C LEU A 93 -41.28 -18.10 33.15
N PRO A 94 -41.54 -17.29 34.19
CA PRO A 94 -41.20 -15.86 34.21
C PRO A 94 -39.70 -15.58 34.13
N LEU A 95 -38.84 -16.57 34.41
CA LEU A 95 -37.39 -16.44 34.34
C LEU A 95 -36.84 -16.48 32.89
N LEU A 96 -37.63 -16.94 31.91
CA LEU A 96 -37.16 -17.05 30.52
C LEU A 96 -36.93 -15.69 29.86
N ASP A 97 -37.74 -14.68 30.18
CA ASP A 97 -37.62 -13.35 29.59
C ASP A 97 -36.35 -12.61 30.07
N PRO A 98 -36.05 -12.53 31.39
CA PRO A 98 -34.77 -12.01 31.86
C PRO A 98 -33.55 -12.77 31.32
N LEU A 99 -33.64 -14.10 31.19
CA LEU A 99 -32.54 -14.91 30.64
C LEU A 99 -32.32 -14.62 29.15
N ALA A 100 -33.39 -14.52 28.37
CA ALA A 100 -33.32 -14.15 26.96
C ALA A 100 -32.75 -12.73 26.78
N GLY A 101 -33.16 -11.78 27.62
CA GLY A 101 -32.60 -10.43 27.66
C GLY A 101 -31.10 -10.41 27.92
N LEU A 102 -30.61 -11.25 28.85
CA LEU A 102 -29.17 -11.40 29.12
C LEU A 102 -28.42 -11.97 27.91
N VAL A 103 -28.97 -12.99 27.26
CA VAL A 103 -28.37 -13.57 26.03
C VAL A 103 -28.30 -12.54 24.91
N VAL A 104 -29.38 -11.81 24.65
CA VAL A 104 -29.43 -10.77 23.60
C VAL A 104 -28.46 -9.64 23.93
N SER A 105 -28.41 -9.18 25.18
CA SER A 105 -27.43 -8.19 25.63
C SER A 105 -25.99 -8.64 25.38
N GLY A 106 -25.66 -9.89 25.70
CA GLY A 106 -24.35 -10.47 25.41
C GLY A 106 -24.01 -10.54 23.92
N MET A 107 -25.00 -10.87 23.07
CA MET A 107 -24.84 -10.85 21.61
C MET A 107 -24.54 -9.44 21.09
N ILE A 108 -25.30 -8.44 21.55
CA ILE A 108 -25.12 -7.03 21.17
C ILE A 108 -23.75 -6.54 21.63
N LEU A 109 -23.36 -6.82 22.88
CA LEU A 109 -22.05 -6.44 23.42
C LEU A 109 -20.91 -7.06 22.61
N LYS A 110 -20.99 -8.36 22.31
CA LYS A 110 -19.98 -9.05 21.48
C LYS A 110 -19.87 -8.43 20.09
N ALA A 111 -21.01 -8.14 19.45
CA ALA A 111 -21.03 -7.49 18.14
C ALA A 111 -20.41 -6.08 18.22
N GLY A 112 -20.78 -5.29 19.23
CA GLY A 112 -20.24 -3.96 19.47
C GLY A 112 -18.73 -3.96 19.70
N ILE A 113 -18.20 -4.86 20.54
CA ILE A 113 -16.76 -5.00 20.77
C ILE A 113 -16.03 -5.39 19.48
N LYS A 114 -16.57 -6.36 18.73
CA LYS A 114 -15.97 -6.80 17.47
C LYS A 114 -15.90 -5.67 16.45
N THR A 115 -17.02 -4.99 16.19
CA THR A 115 -17.08 -3.87 15.25
C THR A 115 -16.20 -2.72 15.71
N GLY A 116 -16.23 -2.38 17.00
CA GLY A 116 -15.38 -1.33 17.57
C GLY A 116 -13.89 -1.64 17.40
N TYR A 117 -13.48 -2.88 17.64
CA TYR A 117 -12.10 -3.32 17.41
C TYR A 117 -11.70 -3.22 15.94
N GLU A 118 -12.54 -3.69 15.02
CA GLU A 118 -12.29 -3.58 13.57
C GLU A 118 -12.17 -2.12 13.12
N SER A 119 -13.04 -1.23 13.60
CA SER A 119 -12.97 0.22 13.31
C SER A 119 -11.72 0.88 13.88
N VAL A 120 -11.28 0.49 15.09
CA VAL A 120 -10.02 0.98 15.67
C VAL A 120 -8.83 0.51 14.85
N LEU A 121 -8.81 -0.76 14.41
CA LEU A 121 -7.75 -1.28 13.53
C LEU A 121 -7.65 -0.49 12.23
N GLU A 122 -8.80 -0.18 11.63
CA GLU A 122 -8.85 0.64 10.42
C GLU A 122 -8.33 2.07 10.68
N LEU A 123 -8.70 2.67 11.82
CA LEU A 123 -8.27 4.02 12.19
C LEU A 123 -6.76 4.13 12.43
N VAL A 124 -6.12 3.06 12.93
CA VAL A 124 -4.67 3.02 13.17
C VAL A 124 -3.87 2.54 11.96
N ASP A 125 -4.49 2.42 10.78
CA ASP A 125 -3.90 1.88 9.56
C ASP A 125 -3.26 0.49 9.79
N ALA A 126 -3.95 -0.39 10.52
CA ALA A 126 -3.46 -1.74 10.80
C ALA A 126 -3.19 -2.50 9.49
N ALA A 127 -2.10 -3.27 9.51
CA ALA A 127 -1.70 -4.06 8.36
C ALA A 127 -2.78 -5.11 8.01
N VAL A 128 -3.04 -5.24 6.71
CA VAL A 128 -3.96 -6.24 6.18
C VAL A 128 -3.35 -7.64 6.29
N ASP A 129 -4.20 -8.65 6.50
CA ASP A 129 -3.81 -10.06 6.60
C ASP A 129 -3.00 -10.50 5.35
N PRO A 130 -1.83 -11.15 5.52
CA PRO A 130 -1.00 -11.62 4.41
C PRO A 130 -1.74 -12.52 3.42
N SER A 131 -2.74 -13.28 3.87
CA SER A 131 -3.55 -14.15 3.00
C SER A 131 -4.33 -13.38 1.93
N LEU A 132 -4.68 -12.12 2.19
CA LEU A 132 -5.32 -11.23 1.21
C LEU A 132 -4.30 -10.61 0.24
N LEU A 133 -3.02 -10.58 0.61
CA LEU A 133 -1.94 -9.99 -0.19
C LEU A 133 -1.31 -11.00 -1.16
N GLU A 134 -1.36 -12.31 -0.87
CA GLU A 134 -0.74 -13.33 -1.72
C GLU A 134 -1.29 -13.36 -3.17
N PRO A 135 -2.62 -13.28 -3.41
CA PRO A 135 -3.14 -13.20 -4.79
C PRO A 135 -2.67 -11.95 -5.54
N ILE A 136 -2.48 -10.84 -4.83
CA ILE A 136 -1.99 -9.58 -5.41
C ILE A 136 -0.51 -9.73 -5.79
N LYS A 137 0.29 -10.34 -4.92
CA LYS A 137 1.69 -10.67 -5.19
C LYS A 137 1.84 -11.58 -6.40
N GLU A 138 0.97 -12.59 -6.57
CA GLU A 138 0.95 -13.44 -7.76
C GLU A 138 0.61 -12.64 -9.04
N THR A 139 -0.32 -11.68 -8.96
CA THR A 139 -0.60 -10.75 -10.08
C THR A 139 0.65 -9.93 -10.43
N ILE A 140 1.37 -9.40 -9.44
CA ILE A 140 2.60 -8.61 -9.65
C ILE A 140 3.68 -9.45 -10.35
N LEU A 141 3.92 -10.67 -9.87
CA LEU A 141 4.98 -11.54 -10.41
C LEU A 141 4.68 -12.06 -11.83
N ARG A 142 3.43 -12.01 -12.28
CA ARG A 142 3.05 -12.36 -13.66
C ARG A 142 3.34 -11.25 -14.67
N VAL A 143 3.59 -10.01 -14.22
CA VAL A 143 3.86 -8.89 -15.13
C VAL A 143 5.26 -9.02 -15.72
N HIS A 144 5.33 -8.93 -17.05
CA HIS A 144 6.61 -9.00 -17.75
C HIS A 144 7.53 -7.84 -17.35
N GLY A 145 8.78 -8.15 -17.04
CA GLY A 145 9.78 -7.16 -16.60
C GLY A 145 9.98 -7.12 -15.09
N VAL A 146 9.01 -7.61 -14.30
CA VAL A 146 9.17 -7.80 -12.86
C VAL A 146 10.05 -9.05 -12.60
N LYS A 147 11.08 -8.88 -11.79
CA LYS A 147 12.01 -9.94 -11.37
C LYS A 147 11.76 -10.42 -9.95
N GLY A 148 11.19 -9.57 -9.12
CA GLY A 148 10.91 -9.84 -7.72
C GLY A 148 9.90 -8.85 -7.17
N CYS A 149 9.36 -9.17 -6.01
CA CYS A 149 8.43 -8.32 -5.26
C CYS A 149 8.68 -8.55 -3.77
N HIS A 150 8.90 -7.47 -3.04
CA HIS A 150 9.10 -7.51 -1.59
C HIS A 150 8.40 -6.33 -0.92
N ARG A 151 8.29 -6.37 0.42
CA ARG A 151 7.62 -5.34 1.23
C ARG A 151 6.21 -4.96 0.74
N LEU A 152 5.45 -5.92 0.23
CA LEU A 152 4.03 -5.71 -0.09
C LEU A 152 3.27 -5.49 1.22
N ARG A 153 2.76 -4.28 1.41
CA ARG A 153 1.98 -3.85 2.56
C ARG A 153 0.64 -3.32 2.07
N GLY A 154 -0.40 -3.59 2.85
CA GLY A 154 -1.73 -3.08 2.59
C GLY A 154 -2.34 -2.48 3.84
N ARG A 155 -3.13 -1.43 3.66
CA ARG A 155 -4.01 -0.85 4.68
C ARG A 155 -5.41 -0.70 4.10
N LYS A 156 -6.42 -0.81 4.95
CA LYS A 156 -7.82 -0.73 4.55
C LYS A 156 -8.39 0.62 5.01
N ALA A 157 -9.19 1.25 4.14
CA ALA A 157 -10.04 2.37 4.52
C ALA A 157 -11.42 2.19 3.88
N GLY A 158 -12.43 2.02 4.71
CA GLY A 158 -13.77 1.60 4.35
C GLY A 158 -13.76 0.28 3.57
N THR A 159 -14.33 0.29 2.37
CA THR A 159 -14.33 -0.86 1.47
C THR A 159 -13.09 -0.94 0.57
N SER A 160 -12.21 0.07 0.64
CA SER A 160 -11.07 0.23 -0.26
C SER A 160 -9.78 -0.28 0.38
N LEU A 161 -8.92 -0.87 -0.45
CA LEU A 161 -7.60 -1.35 -0.11
C LEU A 161 -6.54 -0.43 -0.74
N TYR A 162 -5.58 0.02 0.07
CA TYR A 162 -4.45 0.83 -0.36
C TYR A 162 -3.18 0.02 -0.18
N LEU A 163 -2.35 -0.01 -1.20
CA LEU A 163 -1.16 -0.86 -1.24
C LEU A 163 0.11 -0.03 -1.40
N ASP A 164 1.18 -0.52 -0.79
CA ASP A 164 2.55 -0.07 -0.99
C ASP A 164 3.39 -1.32 -1.30
N VAL A 165 4.12 -1.29 -2.41
CA VAL A 165 4.89 -2.44 -2.87
C VAL A 165 6.23 -2.04 -3.47
N HIS A 166 7.26 -2.81 -3.16
CA HIS A 166 8.54 -2.74 -3.84
C HIS A 166 8.59 -3.83 -4.92
N ILE A 167 8.76 -3.41 -6.17
CA ILE A 167 9.01 -4.32 -7.29
C ILE A 167 10.48 -4.27 -7.68
N GLU A 168 11.04 -5.42 -8.03
CA GLU A 168 12.41 -5.50 -8.50
C GLU A 168 12.42 -5.62 -10.02
N VAL A 169 13.21 -4.78 -10.70
CA VAL A 169 13.36 -4.77 -12.17
C VAL A 169 14.82 -4.85 -12.58
N TYR A 170 15.11 -5.04 -13.87
CA TYR A 170 16.50 -5.14 -14.34
C TYR A 170 17.28 -3.83 -14.13
N PRO A 171 18.48 -3.84 -13.53
CA PRO A 171 19.19 -2.64 -13.08
C PRO A 171 19.65 -1.68 -14.19
N PHE A 172 19.84 -2.17 -15.42
CA PHE A 172 20.28 -1.34 -16.54
C PHE A 172 19.11 -0.83 -17.40
N LEU A 173 17.87 -0.91 -16.90
CA LEU A 173 16.73 -0.26 -17.54
C LEU A 173 16.82 1.26 -17.36
N SER A 174 16.33 2.00 -18.36
CA SER A 174 16.09 3.43 -18.15
C SER A 174 15.00 3.62 -17.10
N VAL A 175 15.07 4.75 -16.38
CA VAL A 175 14.04 5.13 -15.40
C VAL A 175 12.65 5.17 -16.06
N SER A 176 12.56 5.63 -17.31
CA SER A 176 11.30 5.66 -18.07
C SER A 176 10.73 4.26 -18.33
N ALA A 177 11.56 3.30 -18.73
CA ALA A 177 11.12 1.92 -18.96
C ALA A 177 10.75 1.22 -17.66
N ALA A 178 11.49 1.48 -16.59
CA ALA A 178 11.16 0.98 -15.27
C ALA A 178 9.82 1.54 -14.76
N HIS A 179 9.57 2.85 -14.94
CA HIS A 179 8.30 3.48 -14.60
C HIS A 179 7.13 2.85 -15.36
N ASP A 180 7.28 2.58 -16.65
CA ASP A 180 6.25 1.92 -17.47
C ASP A 180 5.92 0.50 -16.99
N ILE A 181 6.91 -0.26 -16.52
CA ILE A 181 6.69 -1.56 -15.86
C ILE A 181 5.86 -1.37 -14.58
N GLY A 182 6.20 -0.38 -13.75
CA GLY A 182 5.44 -0.04 -12.55
C GLY A 182 3.99 0.33 -12.88
N GLU A 183 3.77 1.15 -13.90
CA GLU A 183 2.44 1.50 -14.40
C GLU A 183 1.64 0.29 -14.88
N THR A 184 2.30 -0.62 -15.60
CA THR A 184 1.69 -1.89 -16.02
C THR A 184 1.27 -2.73 -14.82
N VAL A 185 2.12 -2.83 -13.78
CA VAL A 185 1.80 -3.52 -12.53
C VAL A 185 0.59 -2.88 -11.85
N ARG A 186 0.57 -1.55 -11.72
CA ARG A 186 -0.54 -0.81 -11.12
C ARG A 186 -1.87 -1.12 -11.81
N HIS A 187 -1.90 -1.01 -13.14
CA HIS A 187 -3.09 -1.29 -13.93
C HIS A 187 -3.54 -2.75 -13.82
N GLN A 188 -2.61 -3.71 -13.84
CA GLN A 188 -2.93 -5.12 -13.70
C GLN A 188 -3.57 -5.43 -12.33
N ILE A 189 -3.04 -4.86 -11.24
CA ILE A 189 -3.61 -5.02 -9.89
C ILE A 189 -5.01 -4.45 -9.84
N GLN A 190 -5.22 -3.19 -10.27
CA GLN A 190 -6.53 -2.54 -10.21
C GLN A 190 -7.58 -3.23 -11.09
N LYS A 191 -7.15 -3.86 -12.19
CA LYS A 191 -8.03 -4.63 -13.08
C LYS A 191 -8.46 -5.96 -12.49
N GLU A 192 -7.57 -6.69 -11.83
CA GLU A 192 -7.85 -8.02 -11.26
C GLU A 192 -8.44 -7.96 -9.84
N HIS A 193 -8.12 -6.90 -9.09
CA HIS A 193 -8.49 -6.74 -7.68
C HIS A 193 -9.28 -5.44 -7.49
N ASN A 194 -10.58 -5.49 -7.76
CA ASN A 194 -11.50 -4.34 -7.73
C ASN A 194 -11.58 -3.59 -6.39
N GLN A 195 -11.20 -4.24 -5.29
CA GLN A 195 -11.14 -3.65 -3.95
C GLN A 195 -9.93 -2.72 -3.77
N VAL A 196 -8.92 -2.79 -4.64
CA VAL A 196 -7.72 -1.95 -4.59
C VAL A 196 -8.03 -0.59 -5.20
N ALA A 197 -8.05 0.45 -4.38
CA ALA A 197 -8.27 1.82 -4.83
C ALA A 197 -6.97 2.44 -5.37
N GLU A 198 -5.85 2.23 -4.68
CA GLU A 198 -4.57 2.85 -5.02
C GLU A 198 -3.40 1.92 -4.69
N VAL A 199 -2.34 2.01 -5.50
CA VAL A 199 -1.10 1.27 -5.31
C VAL A 199 0.08 2.22 -5.48
N PHE A 200 0.89 2.36 -4.44
CA PHE A 200 2.22 2.97 -4.51
C PHE A 200 3.24 1.90 -4.87
N ILE A 201 4.03 2.17 -5.91
CA ILE A 201 5.03 1.24 -6.41
C ILE A 201 6.40 1.90 -6.27
N HIS A 202 7.21 1.32 -5.41
CA HIS A 202 8.64 1.58 -5.35
C HIS A 202 9.36 0.62 -6.30
N ILE A 203 10.30 1.15 -7.09
CA ILE A 203 11.06 0.35 -8.04
C ILE A 203 12.48 0.18 -7.52
N ASP A 204 12.84 -1.06 -7.26
CA ASP A 204 14.18 -1.45 -6.86
C ASP A 204 14.90 -2.20 -8.00
N PRO A 205 16.24 -2.07 -8.10
CA PRO A 205 17.03 -2.91 -8.98
C PRO A 205 17.13 -4.35 -8.45
N SER A 206 16.92 -5.32 -9.33
CA SER A 206 17.13 -6.74 -9.08
C SER A 206 18.61 -7.09 -9.19
N TYR A 207 19.22 -7.52 -8.09
CA TYR A 207 20.60 -8.02 -8.06
C TYR A 207 20.70 -9.55 -8.14
N LEU A 208 19.56 -10.25 -8.22
CA LEU A 208 19.52 -11.69 -8.42
C LEU A 208 19.76 -12.01 -9.89
N VAL A 209 20.97 -12.46 -10.17
CA VAL A 209 21.51 -12.70 -11.50
C VAL A 209 21.08 -14.07 -12.00
N GLY A 210 20.31 -14.11 -13.09
CA GLY A 210 20.10 -15.32 -13.86
C GLY A 210 21.42 -15.83 -14.49
N PRO A 211 21.51 -17.10 -14.91
CA PRO A 211 22.76 -17.77 -15.25
C PRO A 211 23.54 -17.22 -16.46
N THR A 212 22.99 -16.25 -17.19
CA THR A 212 23.49 -15.80 -18.51
C THR A 212 24.24 -14.47 -18.51
N MET A 213 24.33 -13.76 -17.38
CA MET A 213 25.30 -12.66 -17.23
C MET A 213 26.27 -13.01 -16.11
N ASP A 214 27.56 -13.01 -16.44
CA ASP A 214 28.66 -13.37 -15.53
C ASP A 214 28.93 -12.25 -14.51
N LEU A 215 27.88 -11.73 -13.85
CA LEU A 215 28.00 -10.79 -12.73
C LEU A 215 28.78 -11.43 -11.58
N LYS A 216 28.88 -12.77 -11.52
CA LYS A 216 29.77 -13.49 -10.60
C LYS A 216 31.24 -13.09 -10.73
N ARG A 217 31.71 -12.64 -11.90
CA ARG A 217 33.07 -12.06 -12.04
C ARG A 217 33.16 -10.69 -11.38
N ILE A 218 32.11 -9.89 -11.47
CA ILE A 218 32.03 -8.58 -10.81
C ILE A 218 31.99 -8.80 -9.28
N LEU A 219 31.22 -9.77 -8.79
CA LEU A 219 30.92 -9.94 -7.37
C LEU A 219 31.97 -10.70 -6.54
N LYS A 220 33.10 -11.14 -7.12
CA LYS A 220 34.05 -12.04 -6.44
C LYS A 220 34.87 -11.40 -5.32
N ASP A 221 34.94 -10.07 -5.24
CA ASP A 221 35.74 -9.35 -4.24
C ASP A 221 34.86 -8.60 -3.23
N SER A 222 33.90 -9.29 -2.62
CA SER A 222 33.04 -8.71 -1.58
C SER A 222 33.61 -9.04 -0.20
N ASP A 223 34.50 -8.18 0.29
CA ASP A 223 34.77 -8.06 1.72
C ASP A 223 34.17 -6.74 2.23
N GLY A 224 33.37 -6.84 3.28
CA GLY A 224 32.37 -5.85 3.68
C GLY A 224 32.97 -4.55 4.20
N THR A 225 33.17 -3.58 3.30
CA THR A 225 33.38 -2.17 3.67
C THR A 225 32.34 -1.30 2.98
N ASN A 226 31.38 -0.80 3.76
CA ASN A 226 30.56 0.36 3.41
C ASN A 226 31.51 1.55 3.21
N SER A 227 32.00 1.74 1.99
CA SER A 227 32.82 2.90 1.67
C SER A 227 31.91 4.11 1.47
N GLU A 228 32.05 5.12 2.32
CA GLU A 228 31.40 6.44 2.22
C GLU A 228 31.78 7.22 0.94
N ALA A 229 32.56 6.63 0.02
CA ALA A 229 33.12 7.27 -1.16
C ALA A 229 32.58 6.68 -2.48
N ILE A 230 31.27 6.45 -2.61
CA ILE A 230 30.68 6.23 -3.94
C ILE A 230 30.58 7.59 -4.64
N PRO A 231 31.26 7.79 -5.80
CA PRO A 231 31.27 9.07 -6.48
C PRO A 231 29.85 9.41 -6.94
N ARG A 232 29.37 10.59 -6.54
CA ARG A 232 28.13 11.15 -7.08
C ARG A 232 28.33 11.44 -8.56
N GLN A 233 27.23 11.43 -9.32
CA GLN A 233 27.22 11.65 -10.77
C GLN A 233 28.09 12.83 -11.23
N GLN A 234 28.02 13.99 -10.56
CA GLN A 234 28.83 15.17 -10.90
C GLN A 234 30.33 14.94 -10.75
N SER A 235 30.77 14.16 -9.75
CA SER A 235 32.18 13.87 -9.52
C SER A 235 32.71 12.91 -10.59
N ALA A 236 31.96 11.85 -10.89
CA ALA A 236 32.31 10.90 -11.94
C ALA A 236 32.34 11.58 -13.32
N GLU A 237 31.38 12.47 -13.60
CA GLU A 237 31.33 13.25 -14.83
C GLU A 237 32.53 14.19 -14.96
N ALA A 238 32.93 14.87 -13.87
CA ALA A 238 34.12 15.71 -13.87
C ALA A 238 35.40 14.89 -14.15
N ILE A 239 35.56 13.72 -13.53
CA ILE A 239 36.72 12.85 -13.74
C ILE A 239 36.80 12.41 -15.20
N VAL A 240 35.70 11.87 -15.74
CA VAL A 240 35.65 11.36 -17.12
C VAL A 240 35.82 12.50 -18.14
N SER A 241 35.14 13.62 -17.94
CA SER A 241 35.25 14.80 -18.81
C SER A 241 36.67 15.36 -18.82
N ASN A 242 37.34 15.42 -17.66
CA ASN A 242 38.72 15.89 -17.56
C ASN A 242 39.69 14.97 -18.31
N ILE A 243 39.60 13.65 -18.12
CA ILE A 243 40.49 12.67 -18.78
C ILE A 243 40.32 12.68 -20.29
N ILE A 244 39.07 12.70 -20.78
CA ILE A 244 38.79 12.75 -22.21
C ILE A 244 39.34 14.04 -22.81
N SER A 245 39.12 15.18 -22.13
CA SER A 245 39.59 16.48 -22.62
C SER A 245 41.12 16.65 -22.53
N SER A 246 41.78 16.05 -21.55
CA SER A 246 43.22 16.18 -21.34
C SER A 246 44.04 15.25 -22.22
N HIS A 247 43.63 13.98 -22.37
CA HIS A 247 44.44 12.95 -23.02
C HIS A 247 43.94 12.56 -24.42
N PHE A 248 42.68 12.87 -24.75
CA PHE A 248 42.04 12.32 -25.95
C PHE A 248 41.20 13.32 -26.75
N SER A 249 41.31 14.62 -26.48
CA SER A 249 40.48 15.69 -27.08
C SER A 249 40.54 15.77 -28.61
N GLU A 250 41.65 15.35 -29.22
CA GLU A 250 41.80 15.33 -30.68
C GLU A 250 41.15 14.10 -31.33
N LYS A 251 40.87 13.03 -30.56
CA LYS A 251 40.43 11.73 -31.09
C LYS A 251 38.99 11.38 -30.72
N MET A 252 38.49 11.87 -29.58
CA MET A 252 37.14 11.60 -29.12
C MET A 252 36.54 12.75 -28.31
N ALA A 253 35.21 12.84 -28.33
CA ALA A 253 34.45 13.78 -27.52
C ALA A 253 33.35 13.04 -26.73
N LEU A 254 33.21 13.37 -25.45
CA LEU A 254 32.16 12.83 -24.58
C LEU A 254 30.79 13.36 -25.02
N GLU A 255 29.86 12.46 -25.37
CA GLU A 255 28.47 12.82 -25.67
C GLU A 255 27.56 12.65 -24.46
N HIS A 256 27.65 11.49 -23.80
CA HIS A 256 26.77 11.14 -22.71
C HIS A 256 27.50 10.23 -21.70
N LEU A 257 27.17 10.41 -20.43
CA LEU A 257 27.67 9.59 -19.34
C LEU A 257 26.49 9.07 -18.53
N MET A 258 26.40 7.75 -18.39
CA MET A 258 25.40 7.10 -17.55
C MET A 258 26.11 6.29 -16.47
N LEU A 259 25.71 6.52 -15.22
CA LEU A 259 26.19 5.77 -14.07
C LEU A 259 25.14 4.72 -13.68
N HIS A 260 25.60 3.51 -13.45
CA HIS A 260 24.81 2.43 -12.90
C HIS A 260 25.39 2.05 -11.54
N TYR A 261 24.61 2.24 -10.47
CA TYR A 261 25.00 1.85 -9.11
C TYR A 261 24.56 0.42 -8.86
N VAL A 262 25.53 -0.49 -8.71
CA VAL A 262 25.26 -1.92 -8.54
C VAL A 262 26.00 -2.41 -7.29
N GLN A 263 25.26 -2.69 -6.22
CA GLN A 263 25.78 -3.21 -4.95
C GLN A 263 27.02 -2.47 -4.41
N GLY A 264 26.94 -1.14 -4.33
CA GLY A 264 28.02 -0.30 -3.80
C GLY A 264 29.18 -0.04 -4.76
N ARG A 265 29.07 -0.51 -6.01
CA ARG A 265 30.03 -0.24 -7.08
C ARG A 265 29.40 0.60 -8.18
N VAL A 266 30.23 1.34 -8.91
CA VAL A 266 29.81 2.12 -10.06
C VAL A 266 30.23 1.41 -11.34
N LEU A 267 29.29 1.24 -12.26
CA LEU A 267 29.57 0.93 -13.65
C LEU A 267 29.28 2.19 -14.48
N LEU A 268 30.23 2.57 -15.33
CA LEU A 268 30.06 3.70 -16.23
C LEU A 268 29.79 3.22 -17.65
N GLN A 269 28.75 3.79 -18.25
CA GLN A 269 28.50 3.70 -19.67
C GLN A 269 28.81 5.07 -20.27
N VAL A 270 29.90 5.13 -21.03
CA VAL A 270 30.43 6.36 -21.60
C VAL A 270 30.16 6.33 -23.10
N GLN A 271 29.39 7.27 -23.61
CA GLN A 271 29.19 7.41 -25.04
C GLN A 271 30.14 8.48 -25.58
N VAL A 272 30.98 8.10 -26.53
CA VAL A 272 31.97 8.98 -27.14
C VAL A 272 31.77 9.04 -28.65
N SER A 273 31.86 10.24 -29.21
CA SER A 273 31.91 10.44 -30.66
C SER A 273 33.37 10.48 -31.10
N MET A 274 33.65 9.93 -32.29
CA MET A 274 34.99 9.92 -32.89
C MET A 274 34.92 10.37 -34.35
N SER A 275 36.05 10.81 -34.89
CA SER A 275 36.15 11.24 -36.29
C SER A 275 35.65 10.15 -37.25
N PRO A 276 34.88 10.48 -38.30
CA PRO A 276 34.43 9.50 -39.29
C PRO A 276 35.59 8.86 -40.07
N GLU A 277 36.78 9.48 -40.06
CA GLU A 277 37.94 9.00 -40.80
C GLU A 277 38.84 8.04 -39.99
N ILE A 278 38.52 7.81 -38.71
CA ILE A 278 39.29 6.89 -37.89
C ILE A 278 39.05 5.44 -38.31
N LEU A 279 40.12 4.64 -38.41
CA LEU A 279 39.98 3.20 -38.60
C LEU A 279 39.37 2.57 -37.34
N ILE A 280 38.47 1.59 -37.51
CA ILE A 280 37.83 0.89 -36.39
C ILE A 280 38.88 0.30 -35.42
N ARG A 281 39.99 -0.22 -35.96
CA ARG A 281 41.11 -0.74 -35.16
C ARG A 281 41.70 0.34 -34.25
N ASP A 282 41.98 1.52 -34.78
CA ASP A 282 42.57 2.62 -34.03
C ASP A 282 41.58 3.20 -33.02
N ALA A 283 40.29 3.25 -33.38
CA ALA A 283 39.22 3.62 -32.46
C ALA A 283 39.12 2.68 -31.26
N MET A 284 39.20 1.36 -31.48
CA MET A 284 39.22 0.37 -30.40
C MET A 284 40.47 0.50 -29.51
N GLU A 285 41.64 0.76 -30.09
CA GLU A 285 42.88 0.94 -29.33
C GLU A 285 42.81 2.19 -28.44
N VAL A 286 42.34 3.31 -28.98
CA VAL A 286 42.12 4.55 -28.23
C VAL A 286 41.06 4.35 -27.13
N ALA A 287 39.98 3.64 -27.43
CA ALA A 287 38.93 3.34 -26.46
C ALA A 287 39.47 2.50 -25.28
N LYS A 288 40.28 1.47 -25.57
CA LYS A 288 40.91 0.64 -24.54
C LYS A 288 41.86 1.45 -23.65
N GLN A 289 42.66 2.33 -24.24
CA GLN A 289 43.54 3.24 -23.48
C GLN A 289 42.73 4.18 -22.58
N ALA A 290 41.60 4.71 -23.08
CA ALA A 290 40.71 5.55 -22.28
C ALA A 290 40.06 4.78 -21.13
N GLU A 291 39.62 3.53 -21.35
CA GLU A 291 39.07 2.67 -20.29
C GLU A 291 40.09 2.43 -19.17
N GLU A 292 41.35 2.10 -19.52
CA GLU A 292 42.42 1.88 -18.53
C GLU A 292 42.73 3.14 -17.71
N GLU A 293 42.78 4.32 -18.35
CA GLU A 293 43.04 5.59 -17.66
C GLU A 293 41.90 5.99 -16.71
N ILE A 294 40.64 5.82 -17.13
CA ILE A 294 39.49 6.14 -16.26
C ILE A 294 39.41 5.16 -15.08
N LEU A 295 39.67 3.87 -15.30
CA LEU A 295 39.73 2.87 -14.20
C LEU A 295 40.85 3.16 -13.20
N ARG A 296 41.98 3.72 -13.64
CA ARG A 296 43.08 4.13 -12.74
C ARG A 296 42.76 5.40 -11.95
N ALA A 297 41.90 6.27 -12.47
CA ALA A 297 41.61 7.55 -11.86
C ALA A 297 40.73 7.44 -10.60
N ASP A 298 39.85 6.43 -10.53
CA ASP A 298 38.96 6.25 -9.38
C ASP A 298 38.72 4.75 -9.11
N ALA A 299 39.19 4.29 -7.94
CA ALA A 299 39.09 2.89 -7.51
C ALA A 299 37.65 2.43 -7.22
N SER A 300 36.69 3.35 -7.10
CA SER A 300 35.27 3.01 -6.92
C SER A 300 34.58 2.58 -8.23
N ILE A 301 35.21 2.87 -9.38
CA ILE A 301 34.75 2.48 -10.71
C ILE A 301 35.16 1.04 -10.96
N SER A 302 34.17 0.14 -11.01
CA SER A 302 34.43 -1.29 -11.14
C SER A 302 34.48 -1.77 -12.60
N GLN A 303 33.76 -1.10 -13.48
CA GLN A 303 33.67 -1.45 -14.89
C GLN A 303 33.29 -0.22 -15.72
N ILE A 304 33.82 -0.17 -16.94
CA ILE A 304 33.50 0.86 -17.91
C ILE A 304 33.07 0.18 -19.21
N SER A 305 32.07 0.75 -19.86
CA SER A 305 31.64 0.38 -21.21
C SER A 305 31.70 1.63 -22.09
N LEU A 306 32.69 1.71 -22.98
CA LEU A 306 32.74 2.76 -23.99
C LEU A 306 31.87 2.41 -25.20
N GLN A 307 30.94 3.28 -25.55
CA GLN A 307 30.13 3.20 -26.77
C GLN A 307 30.67 4.19 -27.80
N LEU A 308 31.27 3.65 -28.87
CA LEU A 308 31.88 4.44 -29.93
C LEU A 308 30.86 4.79 -31.00
N ARG A 309 30.59 6.08 -31.17
CA ARG A 309 29.76 6.59 -32.25
C ARG A 309 30.64 7.10 -33.38
N LEU A 310 30.89 6.20 -34.34
CA LEU A 310 31.68 6.47 -35.55
C LEU A 310 30.77 7.09 -36.61
N GLY A 311 31.07 8.32 -37.07
CA GLY A 311 30.32 8.95 -38.17
C GLY A 311 29.77 10.36 -37.91
N GLN A 312 29.89 10.89 -36.70
CA GLN A 312 29.61 12.30 -36.44
C GLN A 312 30.85 13.14 -36.77
N GLN A 313 30.71 14.16 -37.62
CA GLN A 313 31.78 15.13 -37.82
C GLN A 313 32.08 15.81 -36.48
N ILE A 314 33.32 15.70 -36.00
CA ILE A 314 33.80 16.49 -34.86
C ILE A 314 33.95 17.94 -35.33
N LYS A 315 32.84 18.67 -35.37
CA LYS A 315 32.78 20.13 -35.27
C LYS A 315 32.20 20.38 -33.88
N GLN A 316 33.06 20.44 -32.87
CA GLN A 316 32.74 20.74 -31.46
C GLN A 316 31.38 21.42 -31.32
N LEU A 317 30.37 20.80 -30.69
CA LEU A 317 29.35 21.48 -29.88
C LEU A 317 28.85 22.86 -30.40
N GLN A 318 28.77 23.09 -31.72
CA GLN A 318 28.89 24.47 -32.24
C GLN A 318 27.60 25.28 -32.06
N LEU A 319 26.53 24.64 -31.57
CA LEU A 319 25.22 25.27 -31.38
C LEU A 319 24.62 25.08 -29.97
N ALA A 320 24.96 24.01 -29.24
CA ALA A 320 24.31 23.73 -27.95
C ALA A 320 24.80 24.59 -26.76
N SER A 321 25.99 25.21 -26.85
CA SER A 321 26.45 26.21 -25.87
C SER A 321 26.19 27.66 -26.29
N GLN A 322 25.86 27.92 -27.57
CA GLN A 322 25.40 29.25 -28.02
C GLN A 322 23.88 29.46 -27.85
N GLU A 323 23.10 28.38 -27.70
CA GLU A 323 21.67 28.44 -27.37
C GLU A 323 21.35 28.37 -25.88
N ARG A 324 22.35 28.28 -24.98
CA ARG A 324 22.17 28.66 -23.57
C ARG A 324 22.19 30.20 -23.45
N ARG A 325 21.19 30.82 -24.07
CA ARG A 325 20.62 32.07 -23.57
C ARG A 325 20.03 31.85 -22.18
#